data_AF-A0A9X0MJL0-F1
#
_entry.id   AF-A0A9X0MJL0-F1
#
_cell.length_a   1.000
_cell.length_b   1.000
_cell.length_c   1.000
_cell.angle_alpha   90.00
_cell.angle_beta   90.00
_cell.angle_gamma   90.00
#
_symmetry.space_group_name_H-M   'P 1'
#
loop_
_entity.id
_entity.type
_entity.pdbx_description
1 polymer ?
#
loop_
_entity_poly.entity_id
_entity_poly.type
_entity_poly.pdbx_seq_one_letter_code
_entity_poly.pdbx_strand_id
1 'polypeptide(L)'
;MKQVKHNDFYFGKVKWNEMFEDELDLVNALKLIEIDKFKKNCNGYEFIEGFQKTLMRKGELSKPQMTQLKRLAKQVYKYHNNL
;
A
#
# COMPACT_ATOMS: atom_id res chain seq x y z
N MET A 1 -2.58 3.97 -10.13
CA MET A 1 -3.08 4.77 -8.99
C MET A 1 -4.04 5.84 -9.46
N LYS A 2 -5.13 6.05 -8.71
CA LYS A 2 -6.20 7.02 -9.01
C LYS A 2 -6.06 8.27 -8.15
N GLN A 3 -6.42 9.42 -8.71
CA GLN A 3 -6.50 10.65 -7.93
C GLN A 3 -7.76 10.64 -7.06
N VAL A 4 -7.59 10.66 -5.74
CA VAL A 4 -8.69 10.75 -4.77
C VAL A 4 -8.82 12.17 -4.21
N LYS A 5 -10.05 12.56 -3.90
CA LYS A 5 -10.33 13.85 -3.24
C LYS A 5 -9.66 13.88 -1.87
N HIS A 6 -8.88 14.94 -1.62
CA HIS A 6 -8.11 15.12 -0.38
C HIS A 6 -8.99 14.99 0.87
N ASN A 7 -10.16 15.64 0.91
CA ASN A 7 -11.04 15.56 2.08
C ASN A 7 -11.50 14.12 2.37
N ASP A 8 -11.94 13.39 1.34
CA ASP A 8 -12.42 12.02 1.51
C ASP A 8 -11.31 11.08 2.00
N PHE A 9 -10.07 11.29 1.54
CA PHE A 9 -8.90 10.55 1.99
C PHE A 9 -8.61 10.79 3.49
N TYR A 10 -8.61 12.05 3.94
CA TYR A 10 -8.31 12.39 5.33
C TYR A 10 -9.41 11.89 6.28
N PHE A 11 -10.69 12.01 5.90
CA PHE A 11 -11.80 11.49 6.68
C PHE A 11 -11.96 9.96 6.61
N GLY A 12 -11.05 9.25 5.93
CA GLY A 12 -11.05 7.79 5.88
C GLY A 12 -12.24 7.19 5.12
N LYS A 13 -12.85 7.96 4.22
CA LYS A 13 -14.00 7.53 3.41
C LYS A 13 -13.57 6.78 2.15
N VAL A 14 -12.29 6.86 1.79
CA VAL A 14 -11.71 6.27 0.58
C VAL A 14 -11.33 4.81 0.82
N LYS A 15 -11.87 3.91 0.00
CA LYS A 15 -11.51 2.50 -0.04
C LYS A 15 -10.31 2.26 -0.95
N TRP A 16 -9.66 1.10 -0.81
CA TRP A 16 -8.47 0.76 -1.58
C TRP A 16 -8.70 0.79 -3.12
N ASN A 17 -9.86 0.34 -3.58
CA ASN A 17 -10.24 0.31 -5.00
C ASN A 17 -10.58 1.69 -5.60
N GLU A 18 -10.66 2.71 -4.75
CA GLU A 18 -10.76 4.11 -5.17
C GLU A 18 -9.37 4.75 -5.28
N MET A 19 -8.35 4.18 -4.63
CA MET A 19 -6.94 4.62 -4.70
C MET A 19 -6.14 3.91 -5.79
N PHE A 20 -6.50 2.66 -6.10
CA PHE A 20 -5.79 1.79 -7.04
C PHE A 20 -6.76 1.24 -8.10
N GLU A 21 -6.24 0.96 -9.30
CA GLU A 21 -7.03 0.39 -10.39
C GLU A 21 -7.50 -1.03 -10.05
N ASP A 22 -6.56 -1.85 -9.60
CA ASP A 22 -6.76 -3.24 -9.23
C ASP A 22 -5.73 -3.69 -8.18
N GLU A 23 -5.72 -4.99 -7.86
CA GLU A 23 -4.74 -5.54 -6.92
C GLU A 23 -3.30 -5.47 -7.45
N LEU A 24 -3.12 -5.52 -8.77
CA LEU A 24 -1.80 -5.50 -9.40
C LEU A 24 -1.17 -4.10 -9.28
N ASP A 25 -1.94 -3.05 -9.51
CA ASP A 25 -1.54 -1.64 -9.32
C ASP A 25 -1.12 -1.40 -7.86
N LEU A 26 -1.87 -1.94 -6.89
CA LEU A 26 -1.52 -1.88 -5.47
C LEU A 26 -0.20 -2.63 -5.15
N VAL A 27 -0.01 -3.82 -5.70
CA VAL A 27 1.22 -4.60 -5.52
C VAL A 27 2.42 -3.93 -6.17
N ASN A 28 2.25 -3.33 -7.35
CA ASN A 28 3.31 -2.60 -8.03
C ASN A 28 3.69 -1.35 -7.23
N ALA A 29 2.71 -0.60 -6.71
CA ALA A 29 2.98 0.52 -5.82
C ALA A 29 3.71 0.08 -4.54
N LEU A 30 3.31 -1.05 -3.94
CA LEU A 30 4.00 -1.62 -2.78
C LEU A 30 5.49 -1.92 -3.07
N LYS A 31 5.80 -2.51 -4.22
CA LYS A 31 7.19 -2.85 -4.61
C LYS A 31 8.08 -1.61 -4.76
N LEU A 32 7.50 -0.47 -5.12
CA LEU A 32 8.21 0.79 -5.34
C LEU A 32 8.46 1.58 -4.04
N ILE A 33 7.98 1.09 -2.89
CA ILE A 33 8.23 1.75 -1.60
C ILE A 33 9.69 1.54 -1.18
N GLU A 34 10.40 2.63 -0.94
CA GLU A 34 11.68 2.61 -0.24
C GLU A 34 11.45 2.44 1.26
N ILE A 35 11.72 1.25 1.79
CA ILE A 35 11.44 0.87 3.19
C ILE A 35 12.13 1.82 4.18
N ASP A 36 13.37 2.26 3.91
CA ASP A 36 14.10 3.14 4.81
C ASP A 36 13.47 4.53 4.98
N LYS A 37 12.78 5.02 3.95
CA LYS A 37 11.98 6.25 4.03
C LYS A 37 10.63 5.96 4.69
N PHE A 38 10.00 4.86 4.31
CA PHE A 38 8.68 4.47 4.79
C PHE A 38 8.64 4.23 6.30
N LYS A 39 9.66 3.54 6.85
CA LYS A 39 9.76 3.22 8.29
C LYS A 39 9.81 4.44 9.20
N LYS A 40 10.26 5.60 8.69
CA LYS A 40 10.32 6.85 9.46
C LYS A 40 8.93 7.45 9.70
N ASN A 41 7.97 7.15 8.83
CA ASN A 41 6.67 7.82 8.78
C ASN A 41 5.47 6.88 8.97
N CYS A 42 5.69 5.57 9.11
CA CYS A 42 4.63 4.59 9.24
C CYS A 42 4.94 3.55 10.31
N ASN A 43 4.09 3.51 11.35
CA ASN A 43 4.01 2.38 12.27
C ASN A 43 3.42 1.17 11.52
N GLY A 44 4.00 -0.02 11.68
CA GLY A 44 3.60 -1.22 10.93
C GLY A 44 4.31 -1.41 9.59
N TYR A 45 5.47 -0.76 9.38
CA TYR A 45 6.31 -0.95 8.19
C TYR A 45 6.77 -2.41 8.02
N GLU A 46 6.80 -3.19 9.09
CA GLU A 46 7.19 -4.60 9.11
C GLU A 46 6.29 -5.45 8.20
N PHE A 47 5.01 -5.07 8.07
CA PHE A 47 4.09 -5.73 7.14
C PHE A 47 4.44 -5.41 5.69
N ILE A 48 4.72 -4.15 5.37
CA ILE A 48 5.12 -3.71 4.03
C ILE A 48 6.42 -4.39 3.62
N GLU A 49 7.42 -4.38 4.50
CA GLU A 49 8.70 -5.07 4.29
C GLU A 49 8.50 -6.60 4.13
N GLY A 50 7.68 -7.21 4.99
CA GLY A 50 7.37 -8.64 4.92
C GLY A 50 6.65 -9.05 3.62
N PHE A 51 5.78 -8.19 3.10
CA PHE A 51 5.13 -8.40 1.81
C PHE A 51 6.11 -8.25 0.64
N GLN A 52 6.99 -7.23 0.66
CA GLN A 52 8.04 -7.10 -0.35
C GLN A 52 8.95 -8.34 -0.37
N LYS A 53 9.39 -8.83 0.79
CA LYS A 53 10.17 -10.07 0.91
C LYS A 53 9.43 -11.28 0.35
N THR A 54 8.12 -11.38 0.63
CA THR A 54 7.29 -12.48 0.09
C THR A 54 7.20 -12.40 -1.43
N LEU A 55 6.97 -11.21 -1.99
CA LEU A 55 6.92 -10.98 -3.43
C LEU A 55 8.26 -11.29 -4.12
N MET A 56 9.39 -10.94 -3.51
CA MET A 56 10.72 -11.29 -4.03
C MET A 56 10.95 -12.81 -4.06
N ARG A 57 10.49 -13.53 -3.04
CA ARG A 57 10.70 -14.98 -2.92
C ARG A 57 9.73 -15.81 -3.75
N LYS A 58 8.45 -15.42 -3.79
CA LYS A 58 7.35 -16.23 -4.35
C LYS A 58 6.72 -15.63 -5.62
N GLY A 59 6.99 -14.36 -5.94
CA GLY A 59 6.36 -13.63 -7.04
C GLY A 59 4.96 -13.08 -6.70
N GLU A 60 4.26 -13.67 -5.73
CA GLU A 60 2.88 -13.32 -5.38
C GLU A 60 2.61 -13.31 -3.86
N LEU A 61 1.51 -12.64 -3.48
CA LEU A 61 0.96 -12.67 -2.12
C LEU A 61 -0.21 -13.65 -2.04
N SER A 62 -0.31 -14.37 -0.94
CA SER A 62 -1.49 -15.19 -0.65
C SER A 62 -2.75 -14.33 -0.46
N LYS A 63 -3.95 -14.92 -0.59
CA LYS A 63 -5.23 -14.22 -0.35
C LYS A 63 -5.31 -13.51 1.01
N PRO A 64 -4.88 -14.12 2.14
CA PRO A 64 -4.82 -13.43 3.43
C PRO A 64 -3.88 -12.22 3.43
N GLN A 65 -2.69 -12.36 2.83
CA GLN A 65 -1.71 -11.28 2.74
C GLN A 65 -2.23 -10.14 1.85
N MET A 66 -2.88 -10.46 0.73
CA MET A 66 -3.52 -9.46 -0.13
C MET A 66 -4.63 -8.71 0.62
N THR A 67 -5.43 -9.42 1.41
CA THR A 67 -6.47 -8.79 2.26
C THR A 67 -5.85 -7.83 3.28
N GLN A 68 -4.73 -8.20 3.87
CA GLN A 68 -3.99 -7.35 4.80
C GLN A 68 -3.34 -6.15 4.08
N LEU A 69 -2.78 -6.35 2.89
CA LEU A 69 -2.24 -5.28 2.05
C LEU A 69 -3.32 -4.25 1.70
N LYS A 70 -4.55 -4.69 1.35
CA LYS A 70 -5.68 -3.78 1.10
C LYS A 70 -6.03 -2.92 2.31
N ARG A 71 -5.88 -3.43 3.54
CA ARG A 71 -6.07 -2.64 4.77
C ARG A 71 -4.97 -1.58 4.95
N LEU A 72 -3.78 -1.83 4.40
CA LEU A 72 -2.63 -0.93 4.42
C LEU A 72 -2.53 -0.05 3.16
N ALA A 73 -3.46 -0.17 2.21
CA ALA A 73 -3.46 0.57 0.95
C ALA A 73 -3.38 2.09 1.15
N LYS A 74 -3.98 2.60 2.23
CA LYS A 74 -3.89 4.03 2.58
C LYS A 74 -2.46 4.48 2.84
N GLN A 75 -1.66 3.66 3.52
CA GLN A 75 -0.26 3.98 3.82
C GLN A 75 0.61 3.93 2.56
N VAL A 76 0.36 2.94 1.70
CA VAL A 76 1.01 2.84 0.38
C VAL A 76 0.69 4.07 -0.46
N TYR A 77 -0.58 4.45 -0.53
CA TYR A 77 -1.01 5.63 -1.29
C TYR A 77 -0.41 6.92 -0.72
N LYS A 78 -0.41 7.08 0.61
CA LYS A 78 0.17 8.23 1.32
C LYS A 78 1.64 8.44 0.93
N TYR A 79 2.42 7.37 0.93
CA TYR A 79 3.84 7.39 0.57
C TYR A 79 4.07 7.93 -0.85
N HIS A 80 3.33 7.42 -1.85
CA HIS A 80 3.51 7.81 -3.25
C HIS A 80 3.02 9.23 -3.57
N ASN A 81 2.11 9.77 -2.74
CA ASN A 81 1.53 11.09 -2.95
C ASN A 81 2.13 12.17 -2.03
N ASN A 82 3.14 11.83 -1.21
CA ASN A 82 3.75 12.73 -0.22
C ASN A 82 2.71 13.40 0.71
N LEU A 83 1.69 12.64 1.14
CA LEU A 83 0.63 13.08 2.05
C LEU A 83 0.97 12.83 3.53
#